data_AF-A0A3M7J9C4-F1
#
_entry.id   AF-A0A3M7J9C4-F1
#
_cell.length_a   1.000
_cell.length_b   1.000
_cell.length_c   1.000
_cell.angle_alpha   90.00
_cell.angle_beta   90.00
_cell.angle_gamma   90.00
#
_symmetry.space_group_name_H-M   'P 1'
#
loop_
_entity.id
_entity.type
_entity.pdbx_description
1 polymer ?
#
loop_
_entity_poly.entity_id
_entity_poly.type
_entity_poly.pdbx_seq_one_letter_code
_entity_poly.pdbx_strand_id
1 'polypeptide(L)'
;MALVKQDNGEELMIKPEAITPNINTADWPLLLRNWHQLLVRTGHFTPIPAGCTPLNRDLKSYVSSGVINLDKPSNPSSHEVVAWLKRILRVDRTGHSGTLDPKVTGCLIVCIDRATRLVKSQQGAGKEYVAVLRLHGKLPGGEAQLARALETLTGALFQRPPLISAVKRQLRIRTVHESKLLEFDNDRQLAVFWVSCEAGTYIRTLCVHLGLLLGVGGHMQELRRVRSGAMDEQSGMVTLHDVMDAQWLQDNQRDESYLRTVIKPLETLLTSYKRIVVKDSAVNAITYGAKLMIPGLLRYEAGIEVHEEVVLITTKGEAIALGIAQMSTVELSSCDHGVVAKVKRCIMERDLYPRRWGLGPTATTKKQMKESGKLDKYGRPNEATPAQWRQEYRDFNDPNGPNGTVLDPNHGTEPQAAEAAGTKEGMPGRGQEMPSKQDVEMAEPVAPVPTEQEPAPVAAAAEKTEKKKRKHEGETAEEKAERKRKKKEKKEKRASKAADDDDSD
;
A
#
# COMPACT_ATOMS: atom_id res chain seq x y z
N MET A 1 25.68 -8.40 24.93
CA MET A 1 26.57 -8.35 26.11
C MET A 1 25.76 -8.81 27.30
N ALA A 2 26.25 -9.78 28.06
CA ALA A 2 25.64 -10.23 29.31
C ALA A 2 26.78 -10.48 30.31
N LEU A 3 26.62 -10.01 31.55
CA LEU A 3 27.56 -10.28 32.63
C LEU A 3 27.11 -11.55 33.35
N VAL A 4 27.96 -12.56 33.37
CA VAL A 4 27.82 -13.72 34.26
C VAL A 4 28.87 -13.55 35.37
N LYS A 5 28.42 -13.52 36.62
CA LYS A 5 29.30 -13.70 37.78
C LYS A 5 29.36 -15.19 38.11
N GLN A 6 30.55 -15.68 38.44
CA GLN A 6 30.75 -16.88 39.26
C GLN A 6 31.86 -16.60 40.28
N ASP A 7 31.88 -17.40 41.34
CA ASP A 7 32.55 -17.05 42.59
C ASP A 7 34.08 -17.26 42.54
N ASN A 8 34.82 -16.18 42.33
CA ASN A 8 35.86 -15.69 43.24
C ASN A 8 36.39 -14.31 42.75
N GLY A 9 37.12 -13.60 43.62
CA GLY A 9 37.54 -12.22 43.37
C GLY A 9 38.67 -12.06 42.35
N GLU A 10 38.75 -10.83 41.81
CA GLU A 10 39.98 -10.20 41.27
C GLU A 10 40.61 -10.79 39.99
N GLU A 11 39.86 -10.82 38.88
CA GLU A 11 40.24 -10.06 37.64
C GLU A 11 39.12 -10.09 36.57
N LEU A 12 38.73 -8.93 36.03
CA LEU A 12 37.70 -8.81 34.98
C LEU A 12 38.32 -8.78 33.57
N MET A 13 39.09 -9.81 33.21
CA MET A 13 39.73 -9.88 31.89
C MET A 13 38.76 -10.35 30.79
N ILE A 14 38.42 -9.45 29.87
CA ILE A 14 37.59 -9.77 28.69
C ILE A 14 38.42 -10.61 27.70
N LYS A 15 38.02 -11.87 27.47
CA LYS A 15 38.61 -12.70 26.41
C LYS A 15 38.20 -12.17 25.03
N PRO A 16 39.13 -12.01 24.08
CA PRO A 16 38.81 -11.57 22.72
C PRO A 16 38.17 -12.72 21.92
N GLU A 17 36.85 -12.70 21.75
CA GLU A 17 36.14 -13.59 20.83
C GLU A 17 36.26 -13.04 19.39
N ALA A 18 36.66 -13.89 18.45
CA ALA A 18 36.85 -13.51 17.04
C ALA A 18 35.53 -13.29 16.27
N ILE A 19 34.38 -13.48 16.92
CA ILE A 19 33.04 -13.36 16.34
C ILE A 19 32.25 -12.38 17.20
N THR A 20 31.71 -11.32 16.59
CA THR A 20 30.86 -10.35 17.29
C THR A 20 29.66 -11.08 17.92
N PRO A 21 29.45 -11.01 19.24
CA PRO A 21 28.38 -11.77 19.89
C PRO A 21 27.01 -11.33 19.35
N ASN A 22 26.23 -12.31 18.87
CA ASN A 22 24.95 -12.04 18.22
C ASN A 22 23.99 -11.35 19.21
N ILE A 23 23.74 -10.06 19.00
CA ILE A 23 22.89 -9.27 19.89
C ILE A 23 21.46 -9.80 19.78
N ASN A 24 20.92 -10.33 20.88
CA ASN A 24 19.50 -10.65 20.93
C ASN A 24 18.71 -9.36 20.66
N THR A 25 17.99 -9.37 19.55
CA THR A 25 17.15 -8.27 19.05
C THR A 25 15.68 -8.68 18.96
N ALA A 26 15.29 -9.80 19.57
CA ALA A 26 13.89 -10.25 19.65
C ALA A 26 13.00 -9.29 20.47
N ASP A 27 13.62 -8.55 21.39
CA ASP A 27 12.99 -7.58 22.29
C ASP A 27 13.05 -6.13 21.75
N TRP A 28 13.64 -5.92 20.57
CA TRP A 28 13.71 -4.59 19.95
C TRP A 28 12.33 -4.13 19.46
N PRO A 29 11.99 -2.83 19.61
CA PRO A 29 10.62 -2.37 19.40
C PRO A 29 10.24 -2.27 17.92
N LEU A 30 8.95 -2.56 17.64
CA LEU A 30 8.31 -2.28 16.36
C LEU A 30 9.07 -2.91 15.18
N LEU A 31 9.42 -2.13 14.15
CA LEU A 31 10.07 -2.61 12.93
C LEU A 31 11.54 -3.03 13.14
N LEU A 32 12.13 -2.75 14.31
CA LEU A 32 13.47 -3.21 14.69
C LEU A 32 13.48 -4.60 15.33
N ARG A 33 12.32 -5.18 15.65
CA ARG A 33 12.22 -6.52 16.24
C ARG A 33 12.88 -7.58 15.36
N ASN A 34 13.56 -8.56 15.94
CA ASN A 34 14.26 -9.63 15.21
C ASN A 34 15.29 -9.10 14.18
N TRP A 35 15.95 -7.96 14.41
CA TRP A 35 16.91 -7.36 13.48
C TRP A 35 18.00 -8.32 12.98
N HIS A 36 18.43 -9.26 13.83
CA HIS A 36 19.41 -10.31 13.52
C HIS A 36 18.96 -11.28 12.41
N GLN A 37 17.66 -11.38 12.11
CA GLN A 37 17.10 -12.26 11.08
C GLN A 37 17.12 -11.64 9.67
N LEU A 38 17.47 -10.34 9.57
CA LEU A 38 17.54 -9.62 8.30
C LEU A 38 18.87 -9.88 7.59
N LEU A 39 18.79 -10.40 6.36
CA LEU A 39 19.92 -10.69 5.48
C LEU A 39 20.69 -9.40 5.14
N VAL A 40 22.03 -9.47 5.14
CA VAL A 40 22.90 -8.29 5.03
C VAL A 40 23.44 -8.15 3.60
N ARG A 41 23.09 -7.05 2.90
CA ARG A 41 23.73 -6.68 1.62
C ARG A 41 25.01 -5.87 1.84
N THR A 42 25.06 -5.05 2.89
CA THR A 42 26.25 -4.26 3.23
C THR A 42 26.30 -3.96 4.73
N GLY A 43 27.36 -4.39 5.42
CA GLY A 43 27.58 -4.01 6.83
C GLY A 43 27.93 -2.53 7.01
N HIS A 44 28.62 -1.96 6.02
CA HIS A 44 29.12 -0.58 6.03
C HIS A 44 28.08 0.44 5.55
N PHE A 45 27.87 1.49 6.35
CA PHE A 45 27.16 2.71 5.98
C PHE A 45 27.69 3.89 6.82
N THR A 46 27.40 5.12 6.40
CA THR A 46 27.63 6.32 7.21
C THR A 46 26.30 6.76 7.84
N PRO A 47 26.12 6.64 9.18
CA PRO A 47 24.93 7.12 9.86
C PRO A 47 24.76 8.63 9.70
N ILE A 48 23.51 9.10 9.64
CA ILE A 48 23.21 10.54 9.58
C ILE A 48 22.49 10.95 10.89
N PRO A 49 22.90 12.04 11.56
CA PRO A 49 22.29 12.52 12.81
C PRO A 49 20.96 13.28 12.58
N ALA A 50 20.12 12.79 11.66
CA ALA A 50 18.80 13.32 11.34
C ALA A 50 17.76 12.19 11.36
N GLY A 51 16.55 12.43 11.88
CA GLY A 51 15.61 11.35 12.24
C GLY A 51 15.99 10.61 13.53
N CYS A 52 15.03 9.92 14.14
CA CYS A 52 15.13 9.30 15.47
C CYS A 52 14.29 8.01 15.56
N THR A 53 14.57 7.15 16.55
CA THR A 53 13.80 5.91 16.72
C THR A 53 12.33 6.23 17.04
N PRO A 54 11.34 5.43 16.56
CA PRO A 54 9.92 5.80 16.65
C PRO A 54 9.38 6.13 18.05
N LEU A 55 9.95 5.53 19.10
CA LEU A 55 9.56 5.78 20.49
C LEU A 55 10.22 7.05 21.08
N ASN A 56 11.42 7.39 20.63
CA ASN A 56 12.22 8.51 21.17
C ASN A 56 11.98 9.83 20.41
N ARG A 57 10.87 9.93 19.67
CA ARG A 57 10.41 11.17 19.06
C ARG A 57 10.03 12.20 20.13
N ASP A 58 10.29 13.47 19.86
CA ASP A 58 9.67 14.58 20.60
C ASP A 58 8.13 14.48 20.53
N LEU A 59 7.41 15.02 21.51
CA LEU A 59 5.96 14.80 21.58
C LEU A 59 5.21 15.27 20.33
N LYS A 60 5.64 16.38 19.71
CA LYS A 60 4.98 16.92 18.52
C LYS A 60 5.17 15.99 17.32
N SER A 61 6.38 15.54 17.04
CA SER A 61 6.62 14.60 15.93
C SER A 61 6.15 13.18 16.23
N TYR A 62 6.01 12.79 17.51
CA TYR A 62 5.36 11.56 17.97
C TYR A 62 3.86 11.61 17.65
N VAL A 63 3.13 12.62 18.16
CA VAL A 63 1.69 12.83 17.93
C VAL A 63 1.39 12.96 16.43
N SER A 64 2.10 13.81 15.70
CA SER A 64 1.91 13.96 14.24
C SER A 64 2.39 12.75 13.42
N SER A 65 3.03 11.74 14.04
CA SER A 65 3.29 10.41 13.45
C SER A 65 2.46 9.31 14.12
N GLY A 66 1.39 9.69 14.83
CA GLY A 66 0.67 8.85 15.77
C GLY A 66 -0.53 8.12 15.18
N VAL A 67 -0.88 7.00 15.82
CA VAL A 67 -2.09 6.23 15.60
C VAL A 67 -2.71 5.87 16.94
N ILE A 68 -4.04 5.93 17.04
CA ILE A 68 -4.82 5.54 18.22
C ILE A 68 -5.61 4.30 17.86
N ASN A 69 -5.51 3.25 18.69
CA ASN A 69 -6.39 2.09 18.63
C ASN A 69 -7.64 2.41 19.46
N LEU A 70 -8.67 2.99 18.86
CA LEU A 70 -9.83 3.47 19.62
C LEU A 70 -10.91 2.37 19.75
N ASP A 71 -11.44 2.14 20.94
CA ASP A 71 -12.76 1.51 21.08
C ASP A 71 -13.83 2.56 20.76
N LYS A 72 -14.45 2.46 19.58
CA LYS A 72 -15.50 3.40 19.18
C LYS A 72 -16.75 3.16 20.03
N PRO A 73 -17.30 4.16 20.74
CA PRO A 73 -18.56 4.00 21.46
C PRO A 73 -19.74 3.81 20.49
N SER A 74 -20.82 3.20 20.98
CA SER A 74 -22.07 3.08 20.21
C SER A 74 -22.79 4.43 20.15
N ASN A 75 -23.54 4.64 19.06
CA ASN A 75 -24.31 5.82 18.65
C ASN A 75 -23.64 6.84 17.71
N PRO A 76 -22.48 7.48 17.98
CA PRO A 76 -21.92 8.45 17.04
C PRO A 76 -21.34 7.76 15.80
N SER A 77 -21.32 8.44 14.66
CA SER A 77 -20.64 7.93 13.47
C SER A 77 -19.12 7.97 13.62
N SER A 78 -18.42 7.16 12.82
CA SER A 78 -16.95 7.16 12.79
C SER A 78 -16.35 8.53 12.44
N HIS A 79 -17.06 9.38 11.69
CA HIS A 79 -16.56 10.71 11.31
C HIS A 79 -16.66 11.72 12.46
N GLU A 80 -17.75 11.70 13.23
CA GLU A 80 -17.92 12.57 14.41
C GLU A 80 -16.87 12.26 15.48
N VAL A 81 -16.67 10.97 15.78
CA VAL A 81 -15.63 10.48 16.70
C VAL A 81 -14.23 10.97 16.28
N VAL A 82 -13.91 10.87 14.99
CA VAL A 82 -12.62 11.31 14.41
C VAL A 82 -12.46 12.84 14.39
N ALA A 83 -13.58 13.59 14.31
CA ALA A 83 -13.59 15.05 14.44
C ALA A 83 -13.44 15.51 15.90
N TRP A 84 -14.04 14.80 16.86
CA TRP A 84 -13.83 15.07 18.29
C TRP A 84 -12.37 14.82 18.70
N LEU A 85 -11.77 13.72 18.26
CA LEU A 85 -10.34 13.43 18.45
C LEU A 85 -9.45 14.52 17.86
N LYS A 86 -9.77 15.02 16.65
CA LYS A 86 -9.06 16.16 16.04
C LYS A 86 -9.12 17.40 16.94
N ARG A 87 -10.31 17.70 17.50
CA ARG A 87 -10.55 18.87 18.36
C ARG A 87 -9.84 18.75 19.71
N ILE A 88 -9.84 17.56 20.33
CA ILE A 88 -9.15 17.29 21.61
C ILE A 88 -7.65 17.49 21.43
N LEU A 89 -7.05 16.78 20.47
CA LEU A 89 -5.59 16.77 20.26
C LEU A 89 -5.06 18.04 19.57
N ARG A 90 -5.94 18.87 19.01
CA ARG A 90 -5.63 20.11 18.27
C ARG A 90 -4.66 19.89 17.10
N VAL A 91 -4.85 18.78 16.38
CA VAL A 91 -4.02 18.32 15.25
C VAL A 91 -4.60 18.75 13.91
N ASP A 92 -3.79 18.84 12.85
CA ASP A 92 -4.20 19.35 11.54
C ASP A 92 -5.15 18.37 10.81
N ARG A 93 -4.87 17.06 10.89
CA ARG A 93 -5.58 16.03 10.13
C ARG A 93 -5.76 14.74 10.92
N THR A 94 -6.94 14.15 10.78
CA THR A 94 -7.26 12.82 11.28
C THR A 94 -7.96 12.00 10.20
N GLY A 95 -7.92 10.67 10.30
CA GLY A 95 -8.62 9.74 9.39
C GLY A 95 -8.58 8.31 9.94
N HIS A 96 -9.41 7.39 9.43
CA HIS A 96 -9.63 6.09 10.09
C HIS A 96 -9.67 4.86 9.17
N SER A 97 -9.39 3.68 9.73
CA SER A 97 -9.24 2.37 9.05
C SER A 97 -10.51 1.76 8.43
N GLY A 98 -11.54 2.57 8.19
CA GLY A 98 -12.81 2.16 7.59
C GLY A 98 -13.99 2.33 8.55
N THR A 99 -15.08 2.85 8.00
CA THR A 99 -16.27 3.29 8.73
C THR A 99 -16.94 2.13 9.47
N LEU A 100 -17.08 2.29 10.78
CA LEU A 100 -18.08 1.59 11.57
C LEU A 100 -19.41 2.34 11.50
N ASP A 101 -20.50 1.60 11.29
CA ASP A 101 -21.86 2.12 11.39
C ASP A 101 -22.12 2.75 12.78
N PRO A 102 -23.05 3.70 12.92
CA PRO A 102 -23.29 4.43 14.17
C PRO A 102 -23.40 3.56 15.43
N LYS A 103 -24.17 2.46 15.38
CA LYS A 103 -24.39 1.53 16.50
C LYS A 103 -23.26 0.52 16.77
N VAL A 104 -22.21 0.50 15.95
CA VAL A 104 -21.16 -0.54 15.99
C VAL A 104 -19.97 -0.06 16.81
N THR A 105 -19.43 -0.94 17.67
CA THR A 105 -18.35 -0.63 18.62
C THR A 105 -17.02 -1.30 18.26
N GLY A 106 -15.99 -1.10 19.07
CA GLY A 106 -14.69 -1.75 18.93
C GLY A 106 -13.69 -1.00 18.06
N CYS A 107 -12.63 -1.71 17.69
CA CYS A 107 -11.39 -1.22 17.10
C CYS A 107 -11.62 -0.29 15.90
N LEU A 108 -11.40 1.00 16.08
CA LEU A 108 -11.33 2.04 15.07
C LEU A 108 -9.94 2.68 15.13
N ILE A 109 -9.06 2.28 14.22
CA ILE A 109 -7.73 2.88 14.14
C ILE A 109 -7.89 4.30 13.61
N VAL A 110 -7.49 5.30 14.40
CA VAL A 110 -7.48 6.70 14.02
C VAL A 110 -6.04 7.14 13.82
N CYS A 111 -5.71 7.55 12.60
CA CYS A 111 -4.39 8.05 12.21
C CYS A 111 -4.33 9.58 12.31
N ILE A 112 -3.25 10.11 12.86
CA ILE A 112 -3.00 11.54 13.05
C ILE A 112 -2.00 12.06 12.01
N ASP A 113 -2.20 13.28 11.50
CA ASP A 113 -1.33 14.03 10.57
C ASP A 113 -0.60 13.19 9.52
N ARG A 114 0.67 12.82 9.75
CA ARG A 114 1.49 12.04 8.80
C ARG A 114 0.98 10.61 8.63
N ALA A 115 0.48 10.01 9.71
CA ALA A 115 -0.08 8.66 9.68
C ALA A 115 -1.34 8.56 8.81
N THR A 116 -2.03 9.68 8.52
CA THR A 116 -3.18 9.69 7.57
C THR A 116 -2.79 9.15 6.19
N ARG A 117 -1.50 9.19 5.81
CA ARG A 117 -0.93 8.59 4.59
C ARG A 117 -1.16 7.07 4.51
N LEU A 118 -1.36 6.39 5.64
CA LEU A 118 -1.62 4.94 5.74
C LEU A 118 -3.11 4.57 5.76
N VAL A 119 -4.03 5.53 5.89
CA VAL A 119 -5.48 5.25 6.01
C VAL A 119 -6.00 4.36 4.88
N LYS A 120 -5.50 4.53 3.64
CA LYS A 120 -5.92 3.71 2.50
C LYS A 120 -5.48 2.24 2.59
N SER A 121 -4.32 1.90 3.18
CA SER A 121 -3.97 0.48 3.39
C SER A 121 -4.78 -0.12 4.54
N GLN A 122 -4.97 0.62 5.64
CA GLN A 122 -5.78 0.15 6.76
C GLN A 122 -7.26 -0.07 6.40
N GLN A 123 -7.82 0.74 5.50
CA GLN A 123 -9.15 0.54 4.93
C GLN A 123 -9.26 -0.71 4.05
N GLY A 124 -8.18 -1.13 3.38
CA GLY A 124 -8.13 -2.31 2.53
C GLY A 124 -7.77 -3.62 3.23
N ALA A 125 -7.15 -3.56 4.41
CA ALA A 125 -6.78 -4.74 5.19
C ALA A 125 -8.01 -5.55 5.69
N GLY A 126 -7.79 -6.81 6.06
CA GLY A 126 -8.81 -7.67 6.68
C GLY A 126 -9.44 -7.06 7.94
N LYS A 127 -10.63 -7.56 8.30
CA LYS A 127 -11.45 -7.08 9.43
C LYS A 127 -12.10 -8.28 10.13
N GLU A 128 -12.12 -8.27 11.46
CA GLU A 128 -12.78 -9.31 12.26
C GLU A 128 -13.82 -8.69 13.18
N TYR A 129 -14.93 -9.40 13.36
CA TYR A 129 -16.07 -8.95 14.13
C TYR A 129 -16.59 -10.04 15.05
N VAL A 130 -17.17 -9.65 16.18
CA VAL A 130 -18.14 -10.46 16.92
C VAL A 130 -19.51 -9.85 16.68
N ALA A 131 -20.44 -10.69 16.21
CA ALA A 131 -21.75 -10.29 15.73
C ALA A 131 -22.85 -11.02 16.48
N VAL A 132 -23.92 -10.30 16.81
CA VAL A 132 -25.15 -10.86 17.37
C VAL A 132 -26.20 -10.93 16.26
N LEU A 133 -26.53 -12.14 15.83
CA LEU A 133 -27.64 -12.44 14.94
C LEU A 133 -28.90 -12.64 15.78
N ARG A 134 -30.00 -12.01 15.37
CA ARG A 134 -31.35 -12.29 15.87
C ARG A 134 -32.22 -12.88 14.77
N LEU A 135 -32.62 -14.14 14.94
CA LEU A 135 -33.57 -14.83 14.07
C LEU A 135 -35.00 -14.31 14.33
N HIS A 136 -35.92 -14.50 13.38
CA HIS A 136 -37.32 -14.08 13.52
C HIS A 136 -38.25 -15.20 14.02
N GLY A 137 -37.73 -16.42 14.22
CA GLY A 137 -38.42 -17.54 14.83
C GLY A 137 -37.46 -18.56 15.44
N LYS A 138 -37.99 -19.52 16.23
CA LYS A 138 -37.20 -20.64 16.78
C LYS A 138 -36.74 -21.57 15.66
N LEU A 139 -35.52 -22.07 15.76
CA LEU A 139 -34.89 -22.94 14.77
C LEU A 139 -35.07 -24.42 15.19
N PRO A 140 -35.78 -25.27 14.41
CA PRO A 140 -36.12 -26.63 14.85
C PRO A 140 -34.91 -27.57 14.91
N GLY A 141 -33.91 -27.40 14.05
CA GLY A 141 -32.66 -28.16 14.09
C GLY A 141 -31.59 -27.59 15.04
N GLY A 142 -31.95 -26.60 15.87
CA GLY A 142 -31.11 -26.05 16.93
C GLY A 142 -29.75 -25.52 16.48
N GLU A 143 -28.79 -25.50 17.41
CA GLU A 143 -27.42 -25.02 17.18
C GLU A 143 -26.73 -25.71 16.00
N ALA A 144 -26.90 -27.03 15.87
CA ALA A 144 -26.31 -27.81 14.80
C ALA A 144 -26.83 -27.41 13.40
N GLN A 145 -28.06 -26.89 13.27
CA GLN A 145 -28.55 -26.32 12.01
C GLN A 145 -27.94 -24.94 11.73
N LEU A 146 -27.82 -24.09 12.76
CA LEU A 146 -27.20 -22.77 12.65
C LEU A 146 -25.71 -22.86 12.29
N ALA A 147 -24.95 -23.74 12.95
CA ALA A 147 -23.52 -23.93 12.69
C ALA A 147 -23.25 -24.34 11.22
N ARG A 148 -24.06 -25.27 10.68
CA ARG A 148 -23.99 -25.67 9.26
C ARG A 148 -24.32 -24.52 8.31
N ALA A 149 -25.29 -23.68 8.63
CA ALA A 149 -25.64 -22.50 7.83
C ALA A 149 -24.55 -21.41 7.88
N LEU A 150 -23.84 -21.29 9.00
CA LEU A 150 -22.70 -20.39 9.16
C LEU A 150 -21.49 -20.88 8.34
N GLU A 151 -21.16 -22.17 8.42
CA GLU A 151 -20.11 -22.82 7.63
C GLU A 151 -20.36 -22.69 6.11
N THR A 152 -21.62 -22.85 5.70
CA THR A 152 -22.07 -22.66 4.29
C THR A 152 -21.87 -21.22 3.79
N LEU A 153 -21.69 -20.25 4.69
CA LEU A 153 -21.43 -18.85 4.37
C LEU A 153 -19.98 -18.43 4.69
N THR A 154 -19.04 -19.37 4.53
CA THR A 154 -17.60 -19.10 4.40
C THR A 154 -17.20 -18.94 2.92
N GLY A 155 -15.96 -18.51 2.65
CA GLY A 155 -15.43 -18.37 1.30
C GLY A 155 -15.97 -17.15 0.55
N ALA A 156 -16.02 -17.24 -0.78
CA ALA A 156 -16.32 -16.13 -1.69
C ALA A 156 -17.83 -15.90 -1.86
N LEU A 157 -18.41 -14.99 -1.08
CA LEU A 157 -19.86 -14.74 -1.05
C LEU A 157 -20.29 -13.63 -2.01
N PHE A 158 -21.44 -13.82 -2.68
CA PHE A 158 -22.16 -12.71 -3.29
C PHE A 158 -22.81 -11.83 -2.21
N GLN A 159 -22.54 -10.53 -2.26
CA GLN A 159 -23.19 -9.53 -1.41
C GLN A 159 -23.64 -8.31 -2.21
N ARG A 160 -24.80 -7.75 -1.86
CA ARG A 160 -25.23 -6.41 -2.27
C ARG A 160 -25.19 -5.50 -1.03
N PRO A 161 -24.68 -4.25 -1.13
CA PRO A 161 -24.70 -3.32 -0.01
C PRO A 161 -26.13 -3.08 0.54
N PRO A 162 -26.27 -2.77 1.84
CA PRO A 162 -27.53 -2.30 2.41
C PRO A 162 -27.92 -0.93 1.83
N LEU A 163 -29.19 -0.54 2.03
CA LEU A 163 -29.72 0.74 1.54
C LEU A 163 -28.92 1.95 2.06
N ILE A 164 -28.61 1.95 3.36
CA ILE A 164 -27.71 2.92 3.99
C ILE A 164 -26.28 2.37 3.86
N SER A 165 -25.52 2.89 2.90
CA SER A 165 -24.10 2.54 2.73
C SER A 165 -23.32 3.64 2.01
N ALA A 166 -22.03 3.77 2.31
CA ALA A 166 -21.13 4.77 1.72
C ALA A 166 -20.61 4.39 0.31
N VAL A 167 -21.15 3.33 -0.31
CA VAL A 167 -20.67 2.78 -1.59
C VAL A 167 -21.87 2.38 -2.46
N LYS A 168 -21.79 2.62 -3.77
CA LYS A 168 -22.88 2.34 -4.73
C LYS A 168 -23.40 0.90 -4.62
N ARG A 169 -24.74 0.76 -4.56
CA ARG A 169 -25.46 -0.49 -4.24
C ARG A 169 -25.54 -1.51 -5.40
N GLN A 170 -24.38 -1.98 -5.85
CA GLN A 170 -24.22 -3.03 -6.88
C GLN A 170 -23.89 -4.39 -6.24
N LEU A 171 -24.16 -5.49 -6.95
CA LEU A 171 -23.73 -6.83 -6.52
C LEU A 171 -22.21 -6.94 -6.63
N ARG A 172 -21.57 -7.59 -5.66
CA ARG A 172 -20.12 -7.85 -5.64
C ARG A 172 -19.80 -9.13 -4.89
N ILE A 173 -18.65 -9.74 -5.17
CA ILE A 173 -18.11 -10.85 -4.39
C ILE A 173 -17.32 -10.27 -3.20
N ARG A 174 -17.41 -10.91 -2.04
CA ARG A 174 -16.64 -10.59 -0.83
C ARG A 174 -16.29 -11.87 -0.08
N THR A 175 -15.03 -12.03 0.32
CA THR A 175 -14.59 -13.25 1.01
C THR A 175 -14.80 -13.17 2.53
N VAL A 176 -15.47 -14.17 3.08
CA VAL A 176 -15.37 -14.56 4.49
C VAL A 176 -14.23 -15.59 4.58
N HIS A 177 -13.21 -15.30 5.39
CA HIS A 177 -12.04 -16.18 5.52
C HIS A 177 -12.31 -17.33 6.49
N GLU A 178 -12.98 -17.03 7.60
CA GLU A 178 -13.30 -17.97 8.66
C GLU A 178 -14.50 -17.43 9.45
N SER A 179 -15.31 -18.30 10.04
CA SER A 179 -16.40 -17.93 10.94
C SER A 179 -16.59 -18.99 12.01
N LYS A 180 -16.90 -18.57 13.24
CA LYS A 180 -17.04 -19.46 14.39
C LYS A 180 -18.26 -19.07 15.22
N LEU A 181 -19.19 -20.00 15.38
CA LEU A 181 -20.28 -19.87 16.36
C LEU A 181 -19.69 -19.91 17.77
N LEU A 182 -20.13 -18.99 18.64
CA LEU A 182 -19.66 -18.87 20.03
C LEU A 182 -20.75 -19.26 21.03
N GLU A 183 -21.99 -18.87 20.76
CA GLU A 183 -23.16 -19.13 21.61
C GLU A 183 -24.45 -19.11 20.76
N PHE A 184 -25.44 -19.94 21.09
CA PHE A 184 -26.78 -19.87 20.52
C PHE A 184 -27.87 -20.16 21.56
N ASP A 185 -28.74 -19.18 21.77
CA ASP A 185 -29.98 -19.33 22.54
C ASP A 185 -31.18 -19.34 21.58
N ASN A 186 -31.79 -20.52 21.42
CA ASN A 186 -32.95 -20.74 20.56
C ASN A 186 -34.25 -20.15 21.12
N ASP A 187 -34.36 -20.00 22.45
CA ASP A 187 -35.53 -19.49 23.15
C ASP A 187 -35.56 -17.95 23.18
N ARG A 188 -34.39 -17.30 23.11
CA ARG A 188 -34.22 -15.86 22.83
C ARG A 188 -34.07 -15.53 21.35
N GLN A 189 -33.90 -16.54 20.49
CA GLN A 189 -33.59 -16.43 19.05
C GLN A 189 -32.29 -15.64 18.76
N LEU A 190 -31.29 -15.73 19.64
CA LEU A 190 -30.04 -14.97 19.58
C LEU A 190 -28.85 -15.90 19.39
N ALA A 191 -27.98 -15.55 18.44
CA ALA A 191 -26.70 -16.22 18.21
C ALA A 191 -25.55 -15.23 18.26
N VAL A 192 -24.45 -15.61 18.89
CA VAL A 192 -23.19 -14.85 18.90
C VAL A 192 -22.16 -15.61 18.09
N PHE A 193 -21.55 -14.96 17.10
CA PHE A 193 -20.50 -15.57 16.26
C PHE A 193 -19.37 -14.59 15.98
N TRP A 194 -18.15 -15.12 15.88
CA TRP A 194 -16.98 -14.40 15.35
C TRP A 194 -16.86 -14.66 13.85
N VAL A 195 -16.33 -13.67 13.11
CA VAL A 195 -16.12 -13.76 11.66
C VAL A 195 -14.92 -12.93 11.21
N SER A 196 -14.02 -13.55 10.45
CA SER A 196 -12.90 -12.91 9.75
C SER A 196 -13.23 -12.72 8.27
N CYS A 197 -13.02 -11.51 7.73
CA CYS A 197 -13.49 -11.19 6.38
C CYS A 197 -12.70 -10.09 5.65
N GLU A 198 -12.87 -10.06 4.34
CA GLU A 198 -12.32 -9.06 3.41
C GLU A 198 -12.88 -7.65 3.68
N ALA A 199 -12.10 -6.62 3.37
CA ALA A 199 -12.52 -5.22 3.46
C ALA A 199 -13.80 -4.91 2.67
N GLY A 200 -14.83 -4.47 3.38
CA GLY A 200 -16.14 -4.12 2.82
C GLY A 200 -17.14 -5.28 2.73
N THR A 201 -16.87 -6.41 3.37
CA THR A 201 -17.90 -7.39 3.71
C THR A 201 -18.92 -6.76 4.67
N TYR A 202 -20.22 -6.87 4.37
CA TYR A 202 -21.28 -6.34 5.23
C TYR A 202 -21.83 -7.44 6.14
N ILE A 203 -21.45 -7.42 7.42
CA ILE A 203 -21.96 -8.39 8.42
C ILE A 203 -23.48 -8.29 8.56
N ARG A 204 -24.05 -7.08 8.42
CA ARG A 204 -25.51 -6.87 8.35
C ARG A 204 -26.18 -7.67 7.21
N THR A 205 -25.52 -7.78 6.06
CA THR A 205 -25.99 -8.59 4.92
C THR A 205 -25.80 -10.08 5.20
N LEU A 206 -24.68 -10.48 5.82
CA LEU A 206 -24.43 -11.86 6.26
C LEU A 206 -25.51 -12.37 7.23
N CYS A 207 -25.92 -11.57 8.22
CA CYS A 207 -27.01 -11.93 9.14
C CYS A 207 -28.37 -12.11 8.44
N VAL A 208 -28.65 -11.34 7.39
CA VAL A 208 -29.86 -11.54 6.57
C VAL A 208 -29.74 -12.81 5.72
N HIS A 209 -28.57 -13.09 5.15
CA HIS A 209 -28.33 -14.31 4.37
C HIS A 209 -28.44 -15.57 5.24
N LEU A 210 -27.93 -15.54 6.49
CA LEU A 210 -28.14 -16.59 7.49
C LEU A 210 -29.64 -16.82 7.75
N GLY A 211 -30.39 -15.75 8.02
CA GLY A 211 -31.83 -15.83 8.24
C GLY A 211 -32.62 -16.40 7.06
N LEU A 212 -32.22 -16.08 5.82
CA LEU A 212 -32.82 -16.63 4.60
C LEU A 212 -32.46 -18.10 4.40
N LEU A 213 -31.20 -18.49 4.59
CA LEU A 213 -30.72 -19.88 4.45
C LEU A 213 -31.34 -20.81 5.51
N LEU A 214 -31.66 -20.27 6.69
CA LEU A 214 -32.36 -20.98 7.77
C LEU A 214 -33.89 -20.97 7.62
N GLY A 215 -34.45 -20.28 6.63
CA GLY A 215 -35.89 -20.16 6.38
C GLY A 215 -36.68 -19.31 7.38
N VAL A 216 -36.23 -19.19 8.63
CA VAL A 216 -36.92 -18.46 9.72
C VAL A 216 -36.77 -16.94 9.67
N GLY A 217 -35.93 -16.39 8.78
CA GLY A 217 -35.61 -14.96 8.75
C GLY A 217 -34.63 -14.54 9.86
N GLY A 218 -33.96 -13.41 9.66
CA GLY A 218 -32.96 -12.93 10.63
C GLY A 218 -32.35 -11.58 10.28
N HIS A 219 -31.74 -10.96 11.28
CA HIS A 219 -31.10 -9.64 11.16
C HIS A 219 -29.97 -9.47 12.19
N MET A 220 -29.07 -8.53 11.93
CA MET A 220 -28.01 -8.15 12.86
C MET A 220 -28.61 -7.30 13.99
N GLN A 221 -28.57 -7.82 15.21
CA GLN A 221 -28.97 -7.15 16.44
C GLN A 221 -27.88 -6.15 16.86
N GLU A 222 -26.67 -6.65 17.07
CA GLU A 222 -25.50 -5.91 17.54
C GLU A 222 -24.22 -6.40 16.85
N LEU A 223 -23.17 -5.57 16.87
CA LEU A 223 -21.88 -5.84 16.22
C LEU A 223 -20.76 -5.08 16.92
N ARG A 224 -19.64 -5.78 17.16
CA ARG A 224 -18.37 -5.22 17.62
C ARG A 224 -17.26 -5.59 16.64
N ARG A 225 -16.39 -4.65 16.27
CA ARG A 225 -15.19 -4.94 15.49
C ARG A 225 -14.02 -5.23 16.42
N VAL A 226 -13.63 -6.51 16.53
CA VAL A 226 -12.54 -6.95 17.40
C VAL A 226 -11.17 -6.77 16.75
N ARG A 227 -11.08 -6.74 15.42
CA ARG A 227 -9.81 -6.53 14.69
C ARG A 227 -9.92 -5.64 13.46
N SER A 228 -8.90 -4.81 13.26
CA SER A 228 -8.73 -3.91 12.12
C SER A 228 -7.33 -4.00 11.50
N GLY A 229 -7.08 -5.03 10.67
CA GLY A 229 -5.80 -5.18 9.99
C GLY A 229 -4.67 -5.55 10.95
N ALA A 230 -3.79 -4.59 11.26
CA ALA A 230 -2.62 -4.83 12.11
C ALA A 230 -2.90 -4.79 13.62
N MET A 231 -4.04 -4.25 14.06
CA MET A 231 -4.39 -4.11 15.48
C MET A 231 -5.76 -4.71 15.81
N ASP A 232 -5.85 -5.28 17.01
CA ASP A 232 -7.03 -5.87 17.66
C ASP A 232 -7.35 -5.16 18.97
N GLU A 233 -8.40 -5.59 19.66
CA GLU A 233 -8.79 -5.06 20.97
C GLU A 233 -7.77 -5.32 22.10
N GLN A 234 -6.90 -6.32 21.96
CA GLN A 234 -5.81 -6.58 22.91
C GLN A 234 -4.57 -5.70 22.66
N SER A 235 -4.42 -5.17 21.45
CA SER A 235 -3.30 -4.32 21.02
C SER A 235 -3.35 -2.88 21.60
N GLY A 236 -3.46 -2.75 22.93
CA GLY A 236 -3.46 -1.47 23.64
C GLY A 236 -4.56 -0.52 23.19
N MET A 237 -5.80 -1.02 23.13
CA MET A 237 -6.97 -0.24 22.75
C MET A 237 -7.42 0.71 23.88
N VAL A 238 -7.92 1.89 23.51
CA VAL A 238 -8.26 3.00 24.43
C VAL A 238 -9.60 3.64 24.04
N THR A 239 -10.29 4.26 25.00
CA THR A 239 -11.58 4.94 24.79
C THR A 239 -11.39 6.42 24.45
N LEU A 240 -12.50 7.13 24.17
CA LEU A 240 -12.47 8.60 24.04
C LEU A 240 -12.15 9.32 25.36
N HIS A 241 -12.41 8.70 26.51
CA HIS A 241 -12.11 9.28 27.82
C HIS A 241 -10.59 9.29 28.05
N ASP A 242 -9.91 8.17 27.80
CA ASP A 242 -8.46 8.08 27.92
C ASP A 242 -7.72 9.13 27.06
N VAL A 243 -8.21 9.42 25.85
CA VAL A 243 -7.62 10.48 24.99
C VAL A 243 -7.89 11.88 25.56
N MET A 244 -9.06 12.12 26.13
CA MET A 244 -9.41 13.41 26.73
C MET A 244 -8.60 13.66 28.00
N ASP A 245 -8.47 12.66 28.86
CA ASP A 245 -7.75 12.71 30.13
C ASP A 245 -6.23 12.79 29.90
N ALA A 246 -5.69 12.05 28.93
CA ALA A 246 -4.28 12.14 28.54
C ALA A 246 -3.90 13.51 27.95
N GLN A 247 -4.82 14.15 27.21
CA GLN A 247 -4.59 15.51 26.72
C GLN A 247 -4.69 16.55 27.84
N TRP A 248 -5.66 16.40 28.75
CA TRP A 248 -5.79 17.25 29.94
C TRP A 248 -4.56 17.16 30.84
N LEU A 249 -4.04 15.95 31.08
CA LEU A 249 -2.83 15.72 31.87
C LEU A 249 -1.62 16.45 31.27
N GLN A 250 -1.43 16.38 29.95
CA GLN A 250 -0.36 17.11 29.27
C GLN A 250 -0.55 18.64 29.33
N ASP A 251 -1.78 19.13 29.26
CA ASP A 251 -2.08 20.57 29.31
C ASP A 251 -1.89 21.17 30.71
N ASN A 252 -2.33 20.44 31.74
CA ASN A 252 -2.37 20.92 33.12
C ASN A 252 -1.12 20.55 33.95
N GLN A 253 -0.47 19.41 33.66
CA GLN A 253 0.67 18.90 34.43
C GLN A 253 1.95 18.72 33.59
N ARG A 254 1.85 18.80 32.25
CA ARG A 254 2.96 18.58 31.29
C ARG A 254 3.59 17.18 31.35
N ASP A 255 2.83 16.19 31.81
CA ASP A 255 3.24 14.79 31.74
C ASP A 255 2.84 14.16 30.40
N GLU A 256 3.86 13.81 29.61
CA GLU A 256 3.69 13.16 28.31
C GLU A 256 3.35 11.66 28.42
N SER A 257 3.49 11.05 29.60
CA SER A 257 3.48 9.59 29.77
C SER A 257 2.17 8.95 29.30
N TYR A 258 1.03 9.54 29.66
CA TYR A 258 -0.29 9.02 29.31
C TYR A 258 -0.58 9.23 27.82
N LEU A 259 -0.21 10.38 27.26
CA LEU A 259 -0.41 10.68 25.83
C LEU A 259 0.46 9.79 24.92
N ARG A 260 1.69 9.46 25.35
CA ARG A 260 2.57 8.44 24.74
C ARG A 260 2.12 7.00 24.98
N THR A 261 1.18 6.78 25.91
CA THR A 261 0.55 5.47 26.13
C THR A 261 -0.67 5.31 25.24
N VAL A 262 -1.50 6.34 25.12
CA VAL A 262 -2.73 6.40 24.31
C VAL A 262 -2.42 6.39 22.80
N ILE A 263 -1.43 7.16 22.37
CA ILE A 263 -0.99 7.23 20.98
C ILE A 263 0.17 6.24 20.79
N LYS A 264 0.14 5.42 19.73
CA LYS A 264 1.26 4.59 19.29
C LYS A 264 1.92 5.18 18.04
N PRO A 265 3.19 4.88 17.71
CA PRO A 265 3.79 5.29 16.45
C PRO A 265 3.13 4.60 15.24
N LEU A 266 3.06 5.28 14.09
CA LEU A 266 2.52 4.70 12.85
C LEU A 266 3.23 3.42 12.39
N GLU A 267 4.46 3.18 12.84
CA GLU A 267 5.22 1.95 12.65
C GLU A 267 4.51 0.71 13.20
N THR A 268 3.67 0.85 14.24
CA THR A 268 2.83 -0.23 14.78
C THR A 268 1.90 -0.83 13.72
N LEU A 269 1.47 -0.05 12.74
CA LEU A 269 0.59 -0.51 11.66
C LEU A 269 1.30 -1.31 10.55
N LEU A 270 2.63 -1.43 10.64
CA LEU A 270 3.49 -1.92 9.57
C LEU A 270 4.31 -3.16 9.98
N THR A 271 4.11 -3.66 11.21
CA THR A 271 4.82 -4.81 11.79
C THR A 271 4.58 -6.14 11.07
N SER A 272 3.50 -6.24 10.28
CA SER A 272 3.16 -7.41 9.46
C SER A 272 3.75 -7.39 8.05
N TYR A 273 4.50 -6.35 7.66
CA TYR A 273 5.09 -6.23 6.33
C TYR A 273 6.55 -6.68 6.35
N LYS A 274 6.99 -7.42 5.32
CA LYS A 274 8.41 -7.74 5.12
C LYS A 274 9.23 -6.46 4.91
N ARG A 275 10.41 -6.41 5.51
CA ARG A 275 11.20 -5.19 5.70
C ARG A 275 12.39 -5.10 4.74
N ILE A 276 12.65 -3.89 4.26
CA ILE A 276 13.89 -3.56 3.56
C ILE A 276 14.51 -2.33 4.23
N VAL A 277 15.74 -2.48 4.73
CA VAL A 277 16.49 -1.42 5.39
C VAL A 277 17.28 -0.63 4.35
N VAL A 278 17.08 0.68 4.37
CA VAL A 278 17.70 1.63 3.45
C VAL A 278 18.88 2.34 4.13
N LYS A 279 19.99 2.52 3.41
CA LYS A 279 21.12 3.36 3.85
C LYS A 279 20.68 4.82 4.01
N ASP A 280 21.03 5.46 5.11
CA ASP A 280 20.68 6.85 5.47
C ASP A 280 20.84 7.87 4.31
N SER A 281 21.86 7.71 3.47
CA SER A 281 22.13 8.56 2.30
C SER A 281 21.09 8.46 1.17
N ALA A 282 20.37 7.34 1.07
CA ALA A 282 19.33 7.10 0.06
C ALA A 282 17.91 7.46 0.55
N VAL A 283 17.70 7.57 1.87
CA VAL A 283 16.38 7.84 2.49
C VAL A 283 15.69 9.07 1.88
N ASN A 284 16.40 10.19 1.75
CA ASN A 284 15.85 11.42 1.18
C ASN A 284 15.27 11.21 -0.22
N ALA A 285 15.98 10.52 -1.12
CA ALA A 285 15.53 10.30 -2.49
C ALA A 285 14.19 9.53 -2.56
N ILE A 286 14.00 8.56 -1.65
CA ILE A 286 12.75 7.79 -1.53
C ILE A 286 11.59 8.69 -1.08
N THR A 287 11.83 9.71 -0.23
CA THR A 287 10.80 10.69 0.15
C THR A 287 10.34 11.61 -1.00
N TYR A 288 11.16 11.73 -2.04
CA TYR A 288 10.78 12.36 -3.32
C TYR A 288 10.07 11.40 -4.28
N GLY A 289 9.95 10.12 -3.94
CA GLY A 289 9.33 9.08 -4.78
C GLY A 289 10.30 8.36 -5.72
N ALA A 290 11.61 8.51 -5.53
CA ALA A 290 12.60 7.75 -6.30
C ALA A 290 12.50 6.23 -6.02
N LYS A 291 12.88 5.43 -7.02
CA LYS A 291 13.03 3.98 -6.89
C LYS A 291 14.17 3.66 -5.90
N LEU A 292 14.02 2.64 -5.06
CA LEU A 292 15.15 2.10 -4.28
C LEU A 292 16.04 1.27 -5.22
N MET A 293 17.31 1.64 -5.33
CA MET A 293 18.32 0.95 -6.15
C MET A 293 19.25 0.11 -5.27
N ILE A 294 19.86 -0.96 -5.82
CA ILE A 294 20.80 -1.85 -5.10
C ILE A 294 21.86 -1.11 -4.25
N PRO A 295 22.53 -0.03 -4.73
CA PRO A 295 23.51 0.70 -3.90
C PRO A 295 22.96 1.28 -2.59
N GLY A 296 21.65 1.58 -2.52
CA GLY A 296 20.97 2.09 -1.33
C GLY A 296 20.44 1.01 -0.36
N LEU A 297 20.49 -0.27 -0.75
CA LEU A 297 20.11 -1.40 0.09
C LEU A 297 21.15 -1.63 1.21
N LEU A 298 20.68 -1.95 2.42
CA LEU A 298 21.54 -2.30 3.56
C LEU A 298 21.25 -3.73 4.06
N ARG A 299 19.98 -4.00 4.39
CA ARG A 299 19.45 -5.29 4.86
C ARG A 299 18.08 -5.57 4.24
N TYR A 300 17.68 -6.82 4.16
CA TYR A 300 16.38 -7.27 3.63
C TYR A 300 15.86 -8.49 4.38
N GLU A 301 14.53 -8.63 4.45
CA GLU A 301 13.87 -9.82 5.00
C GLU A 301 14.03 -11.04 4.07
N ALA A 302 13.97 -12.24 4.64
CA ALA A 302 13.92 -13.47 3.86
C ALA A 302 12.51 -13.73 3.28
N GLY A 303 12.44 -14.43 2.15
CA GLY A 303 11.18 -14.83 1.51
C GLY A 303 10.37 -13.68 0.91
N ILE A 304 10.97 -12.50 0.68
CA ILE A 304 10.39 -11.44 -0.17
C ILE A 304 10.23 -11.97 -1.59
N GLU A 305 9.01 -11.86 -2.12
CA GLU A 305 8.65 -12.23 -3.49
C GLU A 305 8.52 -11.02 -4.42
N VAL A 306 8.62 -11.27 -5.73
CA VAL A 306 8.46 -10.20 -6.74
C VAL A 306 7.01 -9.68 -6.70
N HIS A 307 6.86 -8.35 -6.76
CA HIS A 307 5.59 -7.62 -6.65
C HIS A 307 4.89 -7.66 -5.27
N GLU A 308 5.51 -8.26 -4.25
CA GLU A 308 5.01 -8.19 -2.87
C GLU A 308 5.06 -6.76 -2.28
N GLU A 309 4.17 -6.45 -1.34
CA GLU A 309 4.21 -5.19 -0.60
C GLU A 309 5.18 -5.25 0.59
N VAL A 310 6.17 -4.35 0.58
CA VAL A 310 7.25 -4.30 1.56
C VAL A 310 7.31 -2.93 2.25
N VAL A 311 7.77 -2.90 3.50
CA VAL A 311 8.03 -1.64 4.21
C VAL A 311 9.51 -1.25 4.10
N LEU A 312 9.77 -0.04 3.61
CA LEU A 312 11.10 0.54 3.52
C LEU A 312 11.39 1.32 4.81
N ILE A 313 12.41 0.92 5.56
CA ILE A 313 12.73 1.48 6.89
C ILE A 313 14.14 2.08 6.95
N THR A 314 14.33 3.07 7.84
CA THR A 314 15.66 3.58 8.18
C THR A 314 16.39 2.60 9.11
N THR A 315 17.69 2.82 9.28
CA THR A 315 18.53 2.16 10.29
C THR A 315 18.07 2.40 11.74
N LYS A 316 17.15 3.37 11.95
CA LYS A 316 16.51 3.71 13.24
C LYS A 316 15.09 3.12 13.37
N GLY A 317 14.64 2.35 12.39
CA GLY A 317 13.33 1.71 12.39
C GLY A 317 12.15 2.62 11.98
N GLU A 318 12.42 3.81 11.45
CA GLU A 318 11.37 4.72 10.98
C GLU A 318 10.81 4.26 9.64
N ALA A 319 9.49 4.29 9.46
CA ALA A 319 8.86 3.93 8.19
C ALA A 319 9.04 5.05 7.15
N ILE A 320 9.87 4.80 6.13
CA ILE A 320 10.11 5.73 5.02
C ILE A 320 8.91 5.71 4.07
N ALA A 321 8.56 4.51 3.59
CA ALA A 321 7.52 4.29 2.59
C ALA A 321 7.03 2.83 2.58
N LEU A 322 5.81 2.61 2.10
CA LEU A 322 5.43 1.32 1.52
C LEU A 322 5.95 1.26 0.08
N GLY A 323 6.59 0.15 -0.26
CA GLY A 323 7.08 -0.19 -1.59
C GLY A 323 6.41 -1.44 -2.15
N ILE A 324 6.58 -1.64 -3.45
CA ILE A 324 6.34 -2.91 -4.15
C ILE A 324 7.72 -3.46 -4.52
N ALA A 325 8.01 -4.70 -4.13
CA ALA A 325 9.25 -5.39 -4.46
C ALA A 325 9.38 -5.57 -5.99
N GLN A 326 10.58 -5.37 -6.52
CA GLN A 326 10.91 -5.55 -7.94
C GLN A 326 12.00 -6.61 -8.15
N MET A 327 12.45 -7.23 -7.05
CA MET A 327 13.44 -8.31 -6.96
C MET A 327 13.03 -9.22 -5.80
N SER A 328 13.15 -10.52 -6.00
CA SER A 328 13.02 -11.56 -4.97
C SER A 328 14.22 -11.56 -4.02
N THR A 329 14.10 -12.25 -2.88
CA THR A 329 15.19 -12.45 -1.91
C THR A 329 16.49 -12.98 -2.55
N VAL A 330 16.39 -13.82 -3.56
CA VAL A 330 17.55 -14.43 -4.25
C VAL A 330 18.21 -13.43 -5.20
N GLU A 331 17.44 -12.62 -5.92
CA GLU A 331 17.97 -11.54 -6.76
C GLU A 331 18.61 -10.43 -5.90
N LEU A 332 18.10 -10.17 -4.70
CA LEU A 332 18.72 -9.22 -3.75
C LEU A 332 20.08 -9.69 -3.21
N SER A 333 20.39 -11.00 -3.26
CA SER A 333 21.70 -11.52 -2.90
C SER A 333 22.68 -11.56 -4.09
N SER A 334 22.20 -11.83 -5.31
CA SER A 334 23.05 -11.99 -6.50
C SER A 334 23.23 -10.74 -7.37
N CYS A 335 22.25 -9.84 -7.47
CA CYS A 335 22.32 -8.72 -8.42
C CYS A 335 23.20 -7.56 -7.92
N ASP A 336 24.17 -7.11 -8.73
CA ASP A 336 24.99 -5.93 -8.44
C ASP A 336 24.32 -4.59 -8.82
N HIS A 337 23.40 -4.61 -9.79
CA HIS A 337 22.68 -3.43 -10.24
C HIS A 337 21.18 -3.71 -10.43
N GLY A 338 20.36 -2.69 -10.22
CA GLY A 338 18.92 -2.75 -10.50
C GLY A 338 18.05 -2.02 -9.48
N VAL A 339 16.73 -2.17 -9.66
CA VAL A 339 15.69 -1.61 -8.79
C VAL A 339 15.26 -2.68 -7.80
N VAL A 340 15.43 -2.40 -6.51
CA VAL A 340 14.99 -3.27 -5.40
C VAL A 340 13.49 -3.13 -5.17
N ALA A 341 13.00 -1.88 -5.10
CA ALA A 341 11.60 -1.59 -4.78
C ALA A 341 11.12 -0.28 -5.42
N LYS A 342 9.86 -0.27 -5.84
CA LYS A 342 9.14 0.90 -6.37
C LYS A 342 8.25 1.48 -5.27
N VAL A 343 8.33 2.79 -5.01
CA VAL A 343 7.52 3.43 -3.96
C VAL A 343 6.02 3.38 -4.31
N LYS A 344 5.22 2.79 -3.43
CA LYS A 344 3.74 2.76 -3.50
C LYS A 344 3.11 3.90 -2.68
N ARG A 345 3.68 4.23 -1.52
CA ARG A 345 3.22 5.32 -0.64
C ARG A 345 4.37 5.83 0.23
N CYS A 346 4.81 7.06 0.01
CA CYS A 346 5.70 7.74 0.96
C CYS A 346 4.96 8.03 2.28
N ILE A 347 5.65 7.85 3.40
CA ILE A 347 5.13 8.04 4.77
C ILE A 347 5.92 9.14 5.46
N MET A 348 7.26 9.01 5.48
CA MET A 348 8.21 9.99 6.00
C MET A 348 8.09 11.34 5.28
N GLU A 349 8.49 12.42 5.98
CA GLU A 349 8.53 13.75 5.37
C GLU A 349 9.77 13.99 4.53
N ARG A 350 9.60 14.83 3.50
CA ARG A 350 10.70 15.29 2.66
C ARG A 350 11.69 16.10 3.47
N ASP A 351 12.97 15.93 3.14
CA ASP A 351 14.10 16.62 3.78
C ASP A 351 14.28 16.40 5.30
N LEU A 352 13.53 15.48 5.94
CA LEU A 352 13.86 14.98 7.29
C LEU A 352 15.28 14.39 7.34
N TYR A 353 15.67 13.71 6.27
CA TYR A 353 17.05 13.33 5.98
C TYR A 353 17.61 14.27 4.90
N PRO A 354 18.89 14.70 4.97
CA PRO A 354 19.48 15.65 4.03
C PRO A 354 19.64 15.07 2.62
N ARG A 355 19.56 15.94 1.60
CA ARG A 355 19.72 15.56 0.20
C ARG A 355 21.18 15.17 -0.09
N ARG A 356 21.46 13.86 -0.23
CA ARG A 356 22.78 13.33 -0.65
C ARG A 356 22.81 12.69 -2.04
N TRP A 357 21.67 12.60 -2.71
CA TRP A 357 21.62 12.22 -4.13
C TRP A 357 22.20 13.36 -4.99
N GLY A 358 22.97 13.00 -6.03
CA GLY A 358 23.73 13.96 -6.83
C GLY A 358 25.22 14.10 -6.45
N LEU A 359 25.64 13.62 -5.27
CA LEU A 359 27.02 13.71 -4.76
C LEU A 359 27.86 12.42 -4.96
N GLY A 360 27.29 11.37 -5.54
CA GLY A 360 28.05 10.15 -5.88
C GLY A 360 29.02 10.37 -7.05
N PRO A 361 30.05 9.52 -7.25
CA PRO A 361 31.09 9.74 -8.27
C PRO A 361 30.52 10.01 -9.67
N THR A 362 29.67 9.12 -10.19
CA THR A 362 29.02 9.24 -11.51
C THR A 362 28.10 10.46 -11.62
N ALA A 363 27.50 10.92 -10.52
CA ALA A 363 26.66 12.12 -10.55
C ALA A 363 27.50 13.41 -10.54
N THR A 364 28.60 13.40 -9.80
CA THR A 364 29.58 14.50 -9.75
C THR A 364 30.29 14.65 -11.09
N THR A 365 30.72 13.55 -11.72
CA THR A 365 31.30 13.59 -13.08
C THR A 365 30.26 13.99 -14.13
N LYS A 366 29.00 13.54 -14.04
CA LYS A 366 27.91 14.04 -14.91
C LYS A 366 27.70 15.56 -14.75
N LYS A 367 27.81 16.10 -13.54
CA LYS A 367 27.72 17.55 -13.28
C LYS A 367 28.92 18.31 -13.85
N GLN A 368 30.14 17.84 -13.60
CA GLN A 368 31.37 18.40 -14.18
C GLN A 368 31.39 18.34 -15.72
N MET A 369 30.82 17.29 -16.34
CA MET A 369 30.71 17.20 -17.80
C MET A 369 29.64 18.12 -18.39
N LYS A 370 28.58 18.48 -17.65
CA LYS A 370 27.69 19.59 -18.03
C LYS A 370 28.41 20.94 -17.92
N GLU A 371 29.13 21.16 -16.82
CA GLU A 371 29.84 22.42 -16.55
C GLU A 371 31.01 22.65 -17.52
N SER A 372 31.61 21.59 -18.06
CA SER A 372 32.63 21.63 -19.12
C SER A 372 32.09 21.43 -20.55
N GLY A 373 30.76 21.51 -20.76
CA GLY A 373 30.13 21.45 -22.09
C GLY A 373 30.17 20.10 -22.82
N LYS A 374 30.72 19.05 -22.19
CA LYS A 374 30.81 17.67 -22.73
C LYS A 374 29.50 16.88 -22.63
N LEU A 375 28.44 17.48 -22.10
CA LEU A 375 27.06 17.00 -22.08
C LEU A 375 26.12 18.20 -22.27
N ASP A 376 24.93 17.98 -22.81
CA ASP A 376 23.95 19.07 -22.95
C ASP A 376 23.35 19.53 -21.60
N LYS A 377 22.59 20.63 -21.64
CA LYS A 377 21.92 21.22 -20.45
C LYS A 377 21.05 20.20 -19.70
N TYR A 378 20.45 19.25 -20.41
CA TYR A 378 19.59 18.20 -19.85
C TYR A 378 20.40 17.00 -19.31
N GLY A 379 21.59 16.74 -19.85
CA GLY A 379 22.50 15.66 -19.47
C GLY A 379 22.53 14.51 -20.47
N ARG A 380 22.23 14.79 -21.73
CA ARG A 380 22.31 13.89 -22.88
C ARG A 380 23.70 13.98 -23.53
N PRO A 381 24.16 12.94 -24.23
CA PRO A 381 25.37 13.00 -25.03
C PRO A 381 25.30 14.09 -26.12
N ASN A 382 26.42 14.73 -26.37
CA ASN A 382 26.70 15.55 -27.54
C ASN A 382 27.97 15.04 -28.23
N GLU A 383 28.41 15.71 -29.30
CA GLU A 383 29.61 15.30 -30.07
C GLU A 383 30.89 15.32 -29.21
N ALA A 384 30.94 16.19 -28.20
CA ALA A 384 32.05 16.30 -27.24
C ALA A 384 31.99 15.30 -26.07
N THR A 385 30.98 14.42 -25.99
CA THR A 385 30.88 13.40 -24.94
C THR A 385 31.85 12.25 -25.17
N PRO A 386 32.71 11.88 -24.20
CA PRO A 386 33.64 10.74 -24.31
C PRO A 386 32.94 9.43 -24.68
N ALA A 387 33.62 8.57 -25.46
CA ALA A 387 33.08 7.28 -25.91
C ALA A 387 32.78 6.33 -24.74
N GLN A 388 33.68 6.24 -23.76
CA GLN A 388 33.48 5.46 -22.52
C GLN A 388 32.18 5.85 -21.81
N TRP A 389 31.92 7.15 -21.65
CA TRP A 389 30.67 7.62 -21.02
C TRP A 389 29.43 7.22 -21.82
N ARG A 390 29.50 7.16 -23.16
CA ARG A 390 28.39 6.69 -24.00
C ARG A 390 28.13 5.18 -23.89
N GLN A 391 29.11 4.39 -23.44
CA GLN A 391 28.99 2.94 -23.26
C GLN A 391 28.64 2.57 -21.81
N GLU A 392 29.21 3.26 -20.82
CA GLU A 392 29.06 2.95 -19.39
C GLU A 392 27.84 3.63 -18.75
N TYR A 393 27.40 4.80 -19.24
CA TYR A 393 26.31 5.55 -18.60
C TYR A 393 24.92 5.03 -18.96
N ARG A 394 24.34 4.20 -18.08
CA ARG A 394 22.96 3.69 -18.19
C ARG A 394 21.99 4.56 -17.37
N ASP A 395 21.02 5.20 -18.04
CA ASP A 395 19.98 5.99 -17.35
C ASP A 395 18.76 5.12 -17.02
N PHE A 396 18.52 4.90 -15.72
CA PHE A 396 17.42 4.07 -15.22
C PHE A 396 16.07 4.80 -15.08
N ASN A 397 15.96 6.03 -15.60
CA ASN A 397 14.73 6.82 -15.62
C ASN A 397 14.10 6.97 -17.00
N ASP A 398 14.80 6.64 -18.08
CA ASP A 398 14.26 6.75 -19.44
C ASP A 398 13.33 5.56 -19.78
N PRO A 399 12.03 5.77 -20.07
CA PRO A 399 11.12 4.71 -20.49
C PRO A 399 11.41 4.14 -21.88
N ASN A 400 12.19 4.87 -22.70
CA ASN A 400 12.54 4.50 -24.08
C ASN A 400 14.02 4.09 -24.21
N GLY A 401 14.76 3.98 -23.09
CA GLY A 401 16.06 3.31 -23.06
C GLY A 401 15.94 1.80 -23.28
N PRO A 402 17.06 1.04 -23.32
CA PRO A 402 17.08 -0.40 -23.64
C PRO A 402 16.44 -1.34 -22.58
N ASN A 403 15.64 -0.80 -21.67
CA ASN A 403 14.77 -1.53 -20.74
C ASN A 403 13.33 -0.97 -20.73
N GLY A 404 12.94 -0.20 -21.75
CA GLY A 404 11.54 0.06 -22.07
C GLY A 404 10.85 -1.26 -22.37
N THR A 405 9.65 -1.48 -21.83
CA THR A 405 9.02 -2.81 -21.77
C THR A 405 8.59 -3.32 -23.15
N VAL A 406 9.47 -4.08 -23.80
CA VAL A 406 9.17 -4.98 -24.91
C VAL A 406 9.74 -6.35 -24.56
N LEU A 407 8.90 -7.38 -24.55
CA LEU A 407 9.34 -8.78 -24.58
C LEU A 407 9.61 -9.11 -26.04
N ASP A 408 10.87 -9.00 -26.46
CA ASP A 408 11.24 -9.27 -27.85
C ASP A 408 11.44 -10.80 -28.02
N PRO A 409 10.66 -11.51 -28.87
CA PRO A 409 10.65 -12.98 -28.88
C PRO A 409 11.89 -13.64 -29.49
N ASN A 410 12.89 -12.86 -29.93
CA ASN A 410 13.78 -13.27 -31.01
C ASN A 410 15.28 -13.18 -30.65
N HIS A 411 15.69 -13.93 -29.63
CA HIS A 411 17.11 -14.26 -29.43
C HIS A 411 17.26 -15.76 -29.14
N GLY A 412 17.46 -16.55 -30.20
CA GLY A 412 17.89 -17.94 -30.08
C GLY A 412 19.31 -18.03 -29.54
N THR A 413 19.58 -19.05 -28.72
CA THR A 413 20.92 -19.38 -28.22
C THR A 413 21.71 -20.14 -29.26
N GLU A 414 22.83 -19.58 -29.74
CA GLU A 414 23.90 -20.34 -30.39
C GLU A 414 24.88 -20.86 -29.32
N PRO A 415 25.07 -22.18 -29.15
CA PRO A 415 26.10 -22.72 -28.27
C PRO A 415 27.48 -22.65 -28.93
N GLN A 416 28.51 -22.21 -28.20
CA GLN A 416 29.89 -22.37 -28.64
C GLN A 416 30.29 -23.85 -28.63
N ALA A 417 30.93 -24.30 -29.71
CA ALA A 417 31.36 -25.68 -29.85
C ALA A 417 32.61 -25.99 -29.01
N ALA A 418 32.67 -27.20 -28.46
CA ALA A 418 33.86 -27.82 -27.90
C ALA A 418 34.14 -29.14 -28.65
N GLU A 419 35.41 -29.48 -28.82
CA GLU A 419 35.83 -30.63 -29.64
C GLU A 419 35.59 -31.99 -28.96
N ALA A 420 34.94 -32.91 -29.67
CA ALA A 420 35.03 -34.36 -29.43
C ALA A 420 34.72 -35.12 -30.73
N ALA A 421 35.35 -36.28 -30.93
CA ALA A 421 35.32 -37.02 -32.20
C ALA A 421 34.16 -38.03 -32.31
N GLY A 422 33.74 -38.35 -33.55
CA GLY A 422 32.87 -39.50 -33.83
C GLY A 422 32.15 -39.46 -35.18
N THR A 423 32.62 -40.22 -36.18
CA THR A 423 31.98 -40.35 -37.50
C THR A 423 31.30 -41.71 -37.70
N LYS A 424 29.99 -41.74 -38.02
CA LYS A 424 29.38 -42.42 -39.21
C LYS A 424 27.86 -42.69 -39.09
N GLU A 425 27.19 -42.49 -40.23
CA GLU A 425 26.07 -43.27 -40.82
C GLU A 425 24.76 -43.56 -40.04
N GLY A 426 23.59 -43.25 -40.66
CA GLY A 426 22.27 -43.76 -40.24
C GLY A 426 21.03 -42.94 -40.62
N MET A 427 20.45 -43.19 -41.81
CA MET A 427 19.05 -42.86 -42.18
C MET A 427 18.19 -44.15 -42.13
N PRO A 428 16.83 -44.16 -42.09
CA PRO A 428 15.84 -43.23 -42.67
C PRO A 428 14.72 -42.79 -41.68
N GLY A 429 13.60 -42.10 -42.01
CA GLY A 429 13.10 -41.45 -43.24
C GLY A 429 11.56 -41.19 -43.18
N ARG A 430 10.97 -40.69 -44.29
CA ARG A 430 9.57 -40.20 -44.49
C ARG A 430 9.24 -38.81 -43.86
N GLY A 431 8.56 -37.89 -44.57
CA GLY A 431 8.25 -37.93 -46.01
C GLY A 431 7.36 -36.81 -46.59
N GLN A 432 7.87 -36.20 -47.67
CA GLN A 432 7.17 -35.56 -48.81
C GLN A 432 6.31 -34.29 -48.63
N GLU A 433 6.03 -33.66 -49.78
CA GLU A 433 5.80 -32.22 -49.97
C GLU A 433 4.38 -31.87 -50.46
N MET A 434 4.10 -30.57 -50.61
CA MET A 434 2.85 -30.01 -51.15
C MET A 434 2.72 -30.18 -52.68
N PRO A 435 1.52 -29.95 -53.23
CA PRO A 435 1.42 -28.91 -54.27
C PRO A 435 0.27 -27.90 -54.02
N SER A 436 0.14 -26.91 -54.91
CA SER A 436 -0.77 -25.75 -54.81
C SER A 436 -1.63 -25.55 -56.07
N LYS A 437 -2.81 -24.91 -55.92
CA LYS A 437 -3.70 -24.27 -56.96
C LYS A 437 -4.06 -25.13 -58.20
N GLN A 438 -5.31 -25.31 -58.65
CA GLN A 438 -6.50 -24.42 -58.77
C GLN A 438 -7.73 -25.31 -59.19
N ASP A 439 -8.96 -24.90 -59.58
CA ASP A 439 -9.63 -23.59 -59.74
C ASP A 439 -10.73 -23.35 -58.68
N VAL A 440 -12.06 -23.13 -58.86
CA VAL A 440 -13.07 -23.16 -59.96
C VAL A 440 -14.05 -21.97 -59.78
N GLU A 441 -14.69 -21.50 -60.85
CA GLU A 441 -15.60 -20.35 -60.95
C GLU A 441 -17.01 -20.77 -61.50
N MET A 442 -18.15 -20.06 -61.33
CA MET A 442 -18.56 -18.83 -60.60
C MET A 442 -19.96 -19.02 -59.96
N ALA A 443 -20.41 -18.11 -59.08
CA ALA A 443 -21.84 -17.87 -58.79
C ALA A 443 -22.10 -16.43 -58.25
N GLU A 444 -23.15 -15.76 -58.71
CA GLU A 444 -23.54 -14.39 -58.25
C GLU A 444 -24.50 -14.41 -57.03
N PRO A 445 -24.44 -13.41 -56.13
CA PRO A 445 -25.34 -13.30 -54.98
C PRO A 445 -26.55 -12.38 -55.21
N VAL A 446 -27.70 -12.74 -54.63
CA VAL A 446 -28.89 -11.87 -54.50
C VAL A 446 -29.14 -11.56 -53.03
N ALA A 447 -29.44 -10.30 -52.70
CA ALA A 447 -29.61 -9.82 -51.32
C ALA A 447 -30.99 -10.15 -50.72
N PRO A 448 -31.08 -10.22 -49.38
CA PRO A 448 -31.92 -9.24 -48.66
C PRO A 448 -31.25 -8.64 -47.40
N VAL A 449 -31.98 -7.79 -46.68
CA VAL A 449 -31.50 -6.86 -45.62
C VAL A 449 -32.45 -6.94 -44.38
N PRO A 450 -32.18 -6.27 -43.24
CA PRO A 450 -31.37 -6.73 -42.10
C PRO A 450 -32.18 -7.03 -40.80
N THR A 451 -31.50 -7.43 -39.73
CA THR A 451 -31.96 -7.21 -38.33
C THR A 451 -30.76 -7.05 -37.36
N GLU A 452 -31.00 -6.59 -36.13
CA GLU A 452 -30.01 -5.90 -35.27
C GLU A 452 -29.41 -6.76 -34.13
N GLN A 453 -28.19 -6.40 -33.67
CA GLN A 453 -27.76 -6.56 -32.25
C GLN A 453 -26.54 -5.69 -31.90
N GLU A 454 -26.40 -5.31 -30.63
CA GLU A 454 -25.46 -4.28 -30.11
C GLU A 454 -24.10 -4.82 -29.62
N PRO A 455 -23.07 -3.93 -29.52
CA PRO A 455 -21.95 -4.15 -28.59
C PRO A 455 -21.62 -2.94 -27.67
N ALA A 456 -21.54 -3.27 -26.36
CA ALA A 456 -20.70 -2.74 -25.26
C ALA A 456 -20.21 -1.24 -25.18
N PRO A 457 -20.26 -0.60 -23.99
CA PRO A 457 -19.97 0.83 -23.83
C PRO A 457 -18.50 1.19 -23.55
N VAL A 458 -17.74 1.60 -24.58
CA VAL A 458 -16.42 2.27 -24.41
C VAL A 458 -16.33 3.65 -25.10
N ALA A 459 -17.13 3.90 -26.15
CA ALA A 459 -17.01 5.09 -27.02
C ALA A 459 -17.26 6.46 -26.34
N ALA A 460 -18.12 6.51 -25.32
CA ALA A 460 -18.71 7.76 -24.80
C ALA A 460 -17.71 8.78 -24.19
N ALA A 461 -16.47 8.37 -23.88
CA ALA A 461 -15.41 9.26 -23.40
C ALA A 461 -14.61 9.91 -24.54
N ALA A 462 -14.34 9.16 -25.61
CA ALA A 462 -13.63 9.67 -26.79
C ALA A 462 -14.49 10.70 -27.54
N GLU A 463 -15.77 10.38 -27.76
CA GLU A 463 -16.70 11.19 -28.55
C GLU A 463 -16.92 12.60 -27.95
N LYS A 464 -16.98 12.71 -26.61
CA LYS A 464 -17.04 14.00 -25.90
C LYS A 464 -15.78 14.85 -26.05
N THR A 465 -14.65 14.23 -26.37
CA THR A 465 -13.37 14.91 -26.58
C THR A 465 -13.28 15.41 -28.02
N GLU A 466 -13.71 14.61 -29.01
CA GLU A 466 -13.83 15.03 -30.42
C GLU A 466 -14.88 16.14 -30.63
N LYS A 467 -16.10 16.00 -30.09
CA LYS A 467 -17.14 17.04 -30.17
C LYS A 467 -16.70 18.39 -29.60
N LYS A 468 -15.71 18.39 -28.70
CA LYS A 468 -15.12 19.61 -28.12
C LYS A 468 -13.97 20.19 -28.97
N LYS A 469 -13.38 19.39 -29.85
CA LYS A 469 -12.36 19.77 -30.83
C LYS A 469 -13.03 20.35 -32.09
N ARG A 470 -13.97 19.60 -32.69
CA ARG A 470 -14.75 19.99 -33.88
C ARG A 470 -15.55 21.29 -33.73
N LYS A 471 -15.97 21.65 -32.52
CA LYS A 471 -16.79 22.86 -32.28
C LYS A 471 -16.07 24.19 -32.60
N HIS A 472 -14.75 24.16 -32.84
CA HIS A 472 -13.93 25.36 -33.09
C HIS A 472 -12.98 25.21 -34.30
N GLU A 473 -13.26 24.26 -35.19
CA GLU A 473 -12.63 24.20 -36.51
C GLU A 473 -13.38 25.19 -37.44
N GLY A 474 -12.63 26.07 -38.12
CA GLY A 474 -13.19 27.18 -38.93
C GLY A 474 -13.24 28.55 -38.26
N GLU A 475 -12.98 28.66 -36.95
CA GLU A 475 -12.98 29.95 -36.23
C GLU A 475 -11.80 30.86 -36.65
N THR A 476 -12.10 32.10 -37.05
CA THR A 476 -11.10 33.08 -37.50
C THR A 476 -10.20 33.58 -36.35
N ALA A 477 -9.08 34.24 -36.70
CA ALA A 477 -8.14 34.76 -35.71
C ALA A 477 -8.77 35.79 -34.76
N GLU A 478 -9.68 36.63 -35.27
CA GLU A 478 -10.35 37.70 -34.52
C GLU A 478 -11.43 37.15 -33.59
N GLU A 479 -12.32 36.28 -34.06
CA GLU A 479 -13.31 35.59 -33.22
C GLU A 479 -12.64 34.82 -32.07
N LYS A 480 -11.54 34.15 -32.37
CA LYS A 480 -10.71 33.40 -31.42
C LYS A 480 -10.04 34.30 -30.37
N ALA A 481 -9.75 35.55 -30.71
CA ALA A 481 -9.27 36.58 -29.79
C ALA A 481 -10.42 37.16 -28.95
N GLU A 482 -11.55 37.51 -29.57
CA GLU A 482 -12.72 38.07 -28.89
C GLU A 482 -13.32 37.08 -27.88
N ARG A 483 -13.41 35.79 -28.24
CA ARG A 483 -13.83 34.71 -27.32
C ARG A 483 -12.86 34.54 -26.15
N LYS A 484 -11.55 34.70 -26.36
CA LYS A 484 -10.56 34.72 -25.26
C LYS A 484 -10.79 35.91 -24.34
N ARG A 485 -11.05 37.10 -24.89
CA ARG A 485 -11.37 38.33 -24.13
C ARG A 485 -12.64 38.17 -23.31
N LYS A 486 -13.78 37.80 -23.92
CA LYS A 486 -15.06 37.52 -23.24
C LYS A 486 -14.91 36.45 -22.14
N LYS A 487 -14.03 35.45 -22.32
CA LYS A 487 -13.71 34.44 -21.31
C LYS A 487 -12.84 34.96 -20.16
N LYS A 488 -11.95 35.93 -20.40
CA LYS A 488 -11.16 36.63 -19.38
C LYS A 488 -12.07 37.53 -18.52
N GLU A 489 -12.87 38.38 -19.18
CA GLU A 489 -13.85 39.26 -18.53
C GLU A 489 -14.87 38.47 -17.68
N LYS A 490 -15.35 37.31 -18.16
CA LYS A 490 -16.25 36.43 -17.38
C LYS A 490 -15.55 35.67 -16.24
N LYS A 491 -14.21 35.57 -16.24
CA LYS A 491 -13.44 35.08 -15.08
C LYS A 491 -13.23 36.20 -14.06
N GLU A 492 -12.94 37.41 -14.52
CA GLU A 492 -12.72 38.60 -13.67
C GLU A 492 -14.01 39.02 -12.96
N LYS A 493 -15.16 39.05 -13.66
CA LYS A 493 -16.50 39.22 -13.06
C LYS A 493 -16.94 38.08 -12.13
N ARG A 494 -16.19 36.98 -12.05
CA ARG A 494 -16.37 35.89 -11.07
C ARG A 494 -15.36 35.95 -9.93
N ALA A 495 -14.26 36.68 -10.08
CA ALA A 495 -13.29 36.90 -9.02
C ALA A 495 -13.72 38.08 -8.13
N SER A 496 -14.19 39.18 -8.72
CA SER A 496 -14.75 40.31 -7.97
C SER A 496 -15.95 39.88 -7.12
N LYS A 497 -16.91 39.18 -7.73
CA LYS A 497 -18.06 38.61 -7.02
C LYS A 497 -17.75 37.53 -5.99
N ALA A 498 -16.50 37.09 -5.87
CA ALA A 498 -16.02 36.16 -4.84
C ALA A 498 -15.05 36.84 -3.86
N ALA A 499 -14.94 38.17 -3.92
CA ALA A 499 -14.29 39.03 -2.95
C ALA A 499 -15.33 39.93 -2.27
N ASP A 500 -16.33 40.42 -3.02
CA ASP A 500 -17.49 41.14 -2.46
C ASP A 500 -18.31 40.29 -1.45
N ASP A 501 -18.25 38.96 -1.57
CA ASP A 501 -18.93 37.99 -0.68
C ASP A 501 -18.05 37.55 0.52
N ASP A 502 -16.81 38.06 0.67
CA ASP A 502 -15.78 37.59 1.63
C ASP A 502 -15.35 38.69 2.64
N ASP A 503 -16.02 39.85 2.62
CA ASP A 503 -15.73 41.05 3.46
C ASP A 503 -16.99 41.47 4.28
N SER A 504 -17.91 40.52 4.54
CA SER A 504 -19.16 40.76 5.28
C SER A 504 -19.72 39.53 6.03
N ASP A 505 -18.95 38.94 6.95
CA ASP A 505 -19.42 38.10 8.08
C ASP A 505 -18.37 38.09 9.22
#